data_AF-A0A0F9KJW3-F1
#
_entry.id   AF-A0A0F9KJW3-F1
#
_cell.length_a   1.000
_cell.length_b   1.000
_cell.length_c   1.000
_cell.angle_alpha   90.00
_cell.angle_beta   90.00
_cell.angle_gamma   90.00
#
_symmetry.space_group_name_H-M   'P 1'
#
loop_
_entity.id
_entity.type
_entity.pdbx_description
1 polymer ?
#
loop_
_entity_poly.entity_id
_entity_poly.type
_entity_poly.pdbx_seq_one_letter_code
_entity_poly.pdbx_strand_id
1 'polypeptide(L)'
;MSRWAELAGTGTSGACRQRTGVSRNVEGQSPGMCDAQEKPPRRWLRLLAAVLVGLAGSTIIWVATPYNNFVIEASYISDSFLPIAGLAVVLALVLGVNPFLRWVRPRVALDKSQMAIVVGMLLVACVLPGQGLLRQLPYAIGSVPIHVRQNKKLAEAYAESGLPASLFPDTLGYEADTPVSEYFITELPPGESIPWSAWLAPTITWGAFLVACWLMMMGLSLIVLPQWRRNERLPFPLLTVHESLIEEPERGLFAPLFRSWSFWIAAVGVLVLHVLSGAQLYNPEGVPAVPLSWNLGRLFT
;
A
#
# COMPACT_ATOMS: atom_id res chain seq x y z
N MET A 1 41.73 -1.93 1.11
CA MET A 1 41.83 -2.80 -0.08
C MET A 1 42.72 -4.02 0.19
N SER A 2 42.33 -4.93 1.09
CA SER A 2 42.98 -6.26 1.21
C SER A 2 42.30 -7.10 2.31
N ARG A 3 41.20 -7.81 1.99
CA ARG A 3 40.70 -8.98 2.75
C ARG A 3 39.45 -9.66 2.14
N TRP A 4 39.45 -9.93 0.84
CA TRP A 4 38.36 -10.68 0.18
C TRP A 4 38.83 -11.56 -0.98
N ALA A 5 40.01 -12.20 -0.85
CA ALA A 5 40.61 -12.98 -1.95
C ALA A 5 41.12 -14.36 -1.53
N GLU A 6 40.41 -15.05 -0.63
CA GLU A 6 40.60 -16.49 -0.40
C GLU A 6 39.23 -17.15 -0.30
N LEU A 7 39.12 -18.35 -0.86
CA LEU A 7 37.93 -19.21 -1.02
C LEU A 7 37.25 -19.19 -2.40
N ALA A 8 38.03 -18.99 -3.47
CA ALA A 8 37.76 -19.61 -4.76
C ALA A 8 38.87 -20.64 -5.05
N GLY A 9 38.58 -21.90 -4.73
CA GLY A 9 39.49 -23.03 -4.91
C GLY A 9 38.69 -24.27 -5.30
N THR A 10 38.81 -24.61 -6.58
CA THR A 10 38.15 -25.70 -7.29
C THR A 10 38.68 -27.09 -6.92
N GLY A 11 37.78 -28.07 -6.95
CA GLY A 11 38.10 -29.45 -7.35
C GLY A 11 38.29 -30.45 -6.22
N THR A 12 37.41 -31.44 -6.13
CA THR A 12 37.67 -32.80 -6.65
C THR A 12 36.67 -33.80 -6.07
N SER A 13 36.21 -34.68 -6.96
CA SER A 13 35.52 -35.93 -6.67
C SER A 13 36.24 -36.71 -5.57
N GLY A 14 35.56 -36.99 -4.46
CA GLY A 14 36.11 -37.69 -3.31
C GLY A 14 35.14 -38.74 -2.81
N ALA A 15 35.41 -39.99 -3.20
CA ALA A 15 34.68 -41.20 -2.87
C ALA A 15 34.39 -41.35 -1.37
N CYS A 16 33.17 -41.77 -1.05
CA CYS A 16 32.78 -42.22 0.29
C CYS A 16 33.58 -43.49 0.63
N ARG A 17 34.62 -43.33 1.44
CA ARG A 17 35.49 -44.41 1.92
C ARG A 17 34.73 -45.22 2.98
N GLN A 18 34.16 -46.35 2.58
CA GLN A 18 33.61 -47.36 3.49
C GLN A 18 34.71 -47.87 4.43
N ARG A 19 34.52 -47.69 5.74
CA ARG A 19 35.29 -48.37 6.77
C ARG A 19 34.50 -49.61 7.19
N THR A 20 34.96 -50.76 6.73
CA THR A 20 34.50 -52.10 7.13
C THR A 20 34.78 -52.35 8.60
N GLY A 21 33.78 -52.83 9.34
CA GLY A 21 33.93 -53.24 10.73
C GLY A 21 32.67 -53.82 11.37
N VAL A 22 32.42 -55.11 11.09
CA VAL A 22 31.77 -56.10 11.97
C VAL A 22 30.23 -56.09 12.10
N SER A 23 29.65 -57.00 11.32
CA SER A 23 28.44 -57.84 11.51
C SER A 23 27.33 -57.46 12.51
N ARG A 24 26.12 -57.31 11.97
CA ARG A 24 24.94 -58.09 12.39
C ARG A 24 23.90 -58.14 11.26
N ASN A 25 23.49 -59.35 10.94
CA ASN A 25 22.48 -59.70 9.94
C ASN A 25 21.12 -59.08 10.25
N VAL A 26 20.51 -58.43 9.26
CA VAL A 26 19.06 -58.50 9.01
C VAL A 26 18.86 -58.51 7.49
N GLU A 27 18.44 -59.66 6.97
CA GLU A 27 17.90 -59.85 5.63
C GLU A 27 16.62 -59.02 5.43
N GLY A 28 16.50 -58.39 4.26
CA GLY A 28 15.25 -57.77 3.80
C GLY A 28 15.41 -56.42 3.11
N GLN A 29 16.31 -56.30 2.13
CA GLN A 29 16.40 -55.10 1.30
C GLN A 29 15.62 -55.32 0.00
N SER A 30 14.40 -54.79 -0.04
CA SER A 30 13.60 -54.67 -1.28
C SER A 30 14.19 -53.55 -2.15
N PRO A 31 14.44 -53.76 -3.46
CA PRO A 31 15.00 -52.75 -4.32
C PRO A 31 13.90 -51.87 -4.94
N GLY A 32 14.09 -50.56 -4.88
CA GLY A 32 13.50 -49.62 -5.84
C GLY A 32 12.14 -49.05 -5.47
N MET A 33 12.16 -47.95 -4.73
CA MET A 33 11.22 -46.87 -4.98
C MET A 33 12.07 -45.65 -5.27
N CYS A 34 12.20 -45.31 -6.55
CA CYS A 34 12.59 -43.94 -6.92
C CYS A 34 11.70 -43.02 -6.10
N ASP A 35 12.32 -42.15 -5.30
CA ASP A 35 11.63 -41.01 -4.72
C ASP A 35 10.80 -40.37 -5.83
N ALA A 36 9.49 -40.55 -5.72
CA ALA A 36 8.54 -39.85 -6.55
C ALA A 36 8.76 -38.37 -6.19
N GLN A 37 9.55 -37.71 -7.02
CA GLN A 37 9.79 -36.29 -6.98
C GLN A 37 8.40 -35.63 -7.06
N GLU A 38 7.80 -35.32 -5.90
CA GLU A 38 6.53 -34.63 -5.83
C GLU A 38 6.70 -33.33 -6.61
N LYS A 39 6.06 -33.25 -7.78
CA LYS A 39 6.02 -32.04 -8.59
C LYS A 39 5.62 -30.91 -7.64
N PRO A 40 6.42 -29.84 -7.48
CA PRO A 40 6.14 -28.82 -6.49
C PRO A 40 4.70 -28.36 -6.69
N PRO A 41 3.82 -28.48 -5.69
CA PRO A 41 2.41 -28.17 -5.86
C PRO A 41 2.32 -26.73 -6.36
N ARG A 42 1.44 -26.49 -7.35
CA ARG A 42 1.09 -25.26 -8.09
C ARG A 42 1.29 -23.90 -7.35
N ARG A 43 2.49 -23.60 -6.88
CA ARG A 43 2.82 -22.47 -6.00
C ARG A 43 2.71 -21.15 -6.75
N TRP A 44 3.05 -21.17 -8.04
CA TRP A 44 2.93 -20.01 -8.92
C TRP A 44 1.47 -19.63 -9.19
N LEU A 45 0.56 -20.59 -9.36
CA LEU A 45 -0.88 -20.30 -9.56
C LEU A 45 -1.50 -19.64 -8.32
N ARG A 46 -1.08 -20.09 -7.14
CA ARG A 46 -1.47 -19.50 -5.86
C ARG A 46 -0.92 -18.09 -5.68
N LEU A 47 0.34 -17.86 -6.06
CA LEU A 47 0.93 -16.52 -6.07
C LEU A 47 0.16 -15.59 -7.02
N LEU A 48 -0.15 -16.04 -8.24
CA LEU A 48 -0.94 -15.26 -9.19
C LEU A 48 -2.32 -14.91 -8.64
N ALA A 49 -3.00 -15.85 -7.99
CA ALA A 49 -4.29 -15.57 -7.36
C ALA A 49 -4.17 -14.46 -6.29
N ALA A 50 -3.14 -14.51 -5.45
CA ALA A 50 -2.89 -13.48 -4.45
C ALA A 50 -2.62 -12.11 -5.10
N VAL A 51 -1.80 -12.07 -6.16
CA VAL A 51 -1.52 -10.84 -6.91
C VAL A 51 -2.79 -10.29 -7.56
N LEU A 52 -3.63 -11.14 -8.17
CA LEU A 52 -4.89 -10.71 -8.78
C LEU A 52 -5.87 -10.15 -7.75
N VAL A 53 -5.98 -10.79 -6.57
CA VAL A 53 -6.81 -10.29 -5.46
C VAL A 53 -6.25 -8.96 -4.94
N GLY A 54 -4.92 -8.85 -4.80
CA GLY A 54 -4.25 -7.61 -4.44
C GLY A 54 -4.53 -6.49 -5.44
N LEU A 55 -4.36 -6.75 -6.74
CA LEU A 55 -4.65 -5.79 -7.82
C LEU A 55 -6.11 -5.36 -7.83
N ALA A 56 -7.04 -6.30 -7.65
CA ALA A 56 -8.47 -5.98 -7.58
C ALA A 56 -8.76 -5.05 -6.39
N GLY A 57 -8.24 -5.38 -5.20
CA GLY A 57 -8.38 -4.52 -4.02
C GLY A 57 -7.70 -3.16 -4.18
N SER A 58 -6.51 -3.10 -4.77
CA SER A 58 -5.80 -1.85 -5.08
C SER A 58 -6.62 -0.99 -6.06
N THR A 59 -7.26 -1.59 -7.05
CA THR A 59 -8.13 -0.89 -8.02
C THR A 59 -9.36 -0.30 -7.32
N ILE A 60 -9.99 -1.06 -6.42
CA ILE A 60 -11.11 -0.57 -5.60
C ILE A 60 -10.68 0.68 -4.81
N ILE A 61 -9.51 0.65 -4.17
CA ILE A 61 -8.98 1.80 -3.42
C ILE A 61 -8.74 2.99 -4.34
N TRP A 62 -8.14 2.76 -5.51
CA TRP A 62 -7.85 3.81 -6.49
C TRP A 62 -9.09 4.48 -7.09
N VAL A 63 -10.22 3.77 -7.16
CA VAL A 63 -11.50 4.36 -7.59
C VAL A 63 -12.22 5.03 -6.42
N ALA A 64 -12.27 4.35 -5.27
CA ALA A 64 -13.03 4.82 -4.11
C ALA A 64 -12.43 6.08 -3.48
N THR A 65 -11.11 6.19 -3.39
CA THR A 65 -10.47 7.32 -2.68
C THR A 65 -10.66 8.66 -3.39
N PRO A 66 -10.40 8.83 -4.70
CA PRO A 66 -10.69 10.08 -5.38
C PRO A 66 -12.19 10.42 -5.36
N TYR A 67 -13.07 9.44 -5.54
CA TYR A 67 -14.51 9.65 -5.45
C TYR A 67 -14.94 10.14 -4.06
N ASN A 68 -14.43 9.51 -3.00
CA ASN A 68 -14.65 9.93 -1.62
C ASN A 68 -14.16 11.37 -1.36
N ASN A 69 -12.99 11.71 -1.89
CA ASN A 69 -12.33 12.98 -1.60
C ASN A 69 -12.89 14.16 -2.39
N PHE A 70 -13.28 13.95 -3.66
CA PHE A 70 -13.65 15.03 -4.58
C PHE A 70 -15.15 15.07 -4.92
N VAL A 71 -15.91 14.00 -4.68
CA VAL A 71 -17.36 13.96 -4.96
C VAL A 71 -18.17 13.90 -3.68
N ILE A 72 -17.85 12.98 -2.76
CA ILE A 72 -18.55 12.86 -1.48
C ILE A 72 -18.06 13.93 -0.49
N GLU A 73 -16.81 14.37 -0.63
CA GLU A 73 -16.12 15.28 0.31
C GLU A 73 -16.11 14.75 1.75
N ALA A 74 -16.08 13.43 1.91
CA ALA A 74 -16.04 12.77 3.21
C ALA A 74 -14.62 12.71 3.79
N SER A 75 -14.53 12.24 5.04
CA SER A 75 -13.26 12.00 5.72
C SER A 75 -12.29 11.17 4.89
N TYR A 76 -11.00 11.51 4.95
CA TYR A 76 -9.96 10.85 4.16
C TYR A 76 -9.72 9.41 4.60
N ILE A 77 -10.10 8.45 3.75
CA ILE A 77 -10.07 7.01 4.06
C ILE A 77 -8.70 6.35 3.84
N SER A 78 -7.77 7.01 3.16
CA SER A 78 -6.44 6.48 2.83
C SER A 78 -5.28 7.21 3.53
N ASP A 79 -5.56 8.31 4.23
CA ASP A 79 -4.55 9.25 4.74
C ASP A 79 -4.15 8.94 6.20
N SER A 80 -3.70 7.71 6.48
CA SER A 80 -3.23 7.32 7.82
C SER A 80 -2.18 6.20 7.77
N PHE A 81 -1.49 5.95 8.89
CA PHE A 81 -0.51 4.85 9.01
C PHE A 81 -1.16 3.46 9.01
N LEU A 82 -2.45 3.39 9.32
CA LEU A 82 -3.30 2.20 9.18
C LEU A 82 -4.48 2.57 8.27
N PRO A 83 -4.26 2.62 6.93
CA PRO A 83 -5.26 3.15 6.00
C PRO A 83 -6.60 2.43 6.15
N ILE A 84 -7.67 3.18 6.37
CA ILE A 84 -9.01 2.63 6.60
C ILE A 84 -9.48 1.85 5.38
N ALA A 85 -9.24 2.39 4.18
CA ALA A 85 -9.58 1.72 2.92
C ALA A 85 -8.86 0.36 2.78
N GLY A 86 -7.56 0.32 3.04
CA GLY A 86 -6.78 -0.92 3.02
C GLY A 86 -7.25 -1.92 4.07
N LEU A 87 -7.49 -1.46 5.30
CA LEU A 87 -8.01 -2.28 6.39
C LEU A 87 -9.40 -2.85 6.06
N ALA A 88 -10.30 -2.04 5.49
CA ALA A 88 -11.64 -2.48 5.11
C ALA A 88 -11.59 -3.60 4.06
N VAL A 89 -10.72 -3.48 3.05
CA VAL A 89 -10.52 -4.55 2.06
C VAL A 89 -9.94 -5.81 2.73
N VAL A 90 -8.95 -5.68 3.61
CA VAL A 90 -8.39 -6.82 4.35
C VAL A 90 -9.45 -7.49 5.23
N LEU A 91 -10.28 -6.72 5.94
CA LEU A 91 -11.37 -7.25 6.76
C LEU A 91 -12.42 -7.96 5.91
N ALA A 92 -12.81 -7.40 4.76
CA ALA A 92 -13.72 -8.06 3.83
C ALA A 92 -13.15 -9.39 3.31
N LEU A 93 -11.84 -9.44 3.04
CA LEU A 93 -11.16 -10.66 2.64
C LEU A 93 -11.12 -11.69 3.77
N VAL A 94 -10.77 -11.30 4.99
CA VAL A 94 -10.57 -12.24 6.10
C VAL A 94 -11.88 -12.68 6.77
N LEU A 95 -12.91 -11.83 6.81
CA LEU A 95 -14.20 -12.13 7.43
C LEU A 95 -15.22 -12.68 6.43
N GLY A 96 -15.08 -12.38 5.14
CA GLY A 96 -16.04 -12.78 4.10
C GLY A 96 -15.42 -13.75 3.11
N VAL A 97 -14.57 -13.24 2.22
CA VAL A 97 -14.12 -13.96 1.02
C VAL A 97 -13.33 -15.22 1.36
N ASN A 98 -12.32 -15.13 2.22
CA ASN A 98 -11.44 -16.24 2.53
C ASN A 98 -12.13 -17.35 3.35
N PRO A 99 -12.92 -17.06 4.39
CA PRO A 99 -13.76 -18.05 5.07
C PRO A 99 -14.73 -18.75 4.12
N PHE A 100 -15.38 -18.00 3.23
CA PHE A 100 -16.28 -18.56 2.22
C PHE A 100 -15.54 -19.50 1.25
N LEU A 101 -14.36 -19.10 0.78
CA LEU A 101 -13.51 -19.96 -0.05
C LEU A 101 -13.05 -21.22 0.71
N ARG A 102 -12.71 -21.09 2.00
CA ARG A 102 -12.35 -22.25 2.85
C ARG A 102 -13.51 -23.21 3.01
N TRP A 103 -14.73 -22.71 3.09
CA TRP A 103 -15.94 -23.54 3.19
C TRP A 103 -16.26 -24.27 1.88
N VAL A 104 -16.20 -23.58 0.73
CA VAL A 104 -16.61 -24.14 -0.57
C VAL A 104 -15.48 -24.92 -1.26
N ARG A 105 -14.26 -24.35 -1.31
CA ARG A 105 -13.08 -24.92 -1.98
C ARG A 105 -11.78 -24.60 -1.23
N PRO A 106 -11.44 -25.38 -0.17
CA PRO A 106 -10.26 -25.13 0.67
C PRO A 106 -8.94 -24.99 -0.10
N ARG A 107 -8.81 -25.63 -1.27
CA ARG A 107 -7.58 -25.59 -2.10
C ARG A 107 -7.29 -24.22 -2.72
N VAL A 108 -8.29 -23.35 -2.83
CA VAL A 108 -8.21 -22.01 -3.44
C VAL A 108 -8.11 -20.90 -2.38
N ALA A 109 -8.41 -21.23 -1.11
CA ALA A 109 -8.28 -20.29 -0.01
C ALA A 109 -6.84 -19.74 0.11
N LEU A 110 -6.76 -18.48 0.51
CA LEU A 110 -5.51 -17.75 0.66
C LEU A 110 -4.88 -18.11 2.01
N ASP A 111 -3.60 -18.46 1.94
CA ASP A 111 -2.72 -18.72 3.09
C ASP A 111 -2.16 -17.41 3.67
N LYS A 112 -1.47 -17.49 4.82
CA LYS A 112 -0.89 -16.34 5.52
C LYS A 112 0.11 -15.58 4.63
N SER A 113 0.90 -16.29 3.83
CA SER A 113 1.91 -15.69 2.96
C SER A 113 1.28 -14.91 1.79
N GLN A 114 0.22 -15.48 1.20
CA GLN A 114 -0.58 -14.85 0.16
C GLN A 114 -1.33 -13.64 0.68
N MET A 115 -1.88 -13.71 1.89
CA MET A 115 -2.51 -12.57 2.55
C MET A 115 -1.51 -11.46 2.88
N ALA A 116 -0.30 -11.80 3.30
CA ALA A 116 0.76 -10.81 3.51
C ALA A 116 1.12 -10.07 2.20
N ILE A 117 1.15 -10.77 1.06
CA ILE A 117 1.35 -10.14 -0.26
C ILE A 117 0.22 -9.16 -0.57
N VAL A 118 -1.04 -9.60 -0.40
CA VAL A 118 -2.21 -8.74 -0.63
C VAL A 118 -2.16 -7.51 0.27
N VAL A 119 -1.92 -7.67 1.58
CA VAL A 119 -1.78 -6.55 2.52
C VAL A 119 -0.69 -5.58 2.06
N GLY A 120 0.49 -6.09 1.67
CA GLY A 120 1.57 -5.25 1.15
C GLY A 120 1.15 -4.44 -0.08
N MET A 121 0.45 -5.07 -1.03
CA MET A 121 -0.07 -4.38 -2.23
C MET A 121 -1.12 -3.31 -1.89
N LEU A 122 -2.01 -3.58 -0.94
CA LEU A 122 -3.03 -2.63 -0.51
C LEU A 122 -2.42 -1.42 0.22
N LEU A 123 -1.41 -1.66 1.07
CA LEU A 123 -0.69 -0.58 1.75
C LEU A 123 -0.01 0.35 0.75
N VAL A 124 0.68 -0.21 -0.26
CA VAL A 124 1.27 0.60 -1.35
C VAL A 124 0.18 1.34 -2.13
N ALA A 125 -0.95 0.69 -2.41
CA ALA A 125 -2.06 1.32 -3.14
C ALA A 125 -2.71 2.49 -2.39
N CYS A 126 -2.68 2.49 -1.05
CA CYS A 126 -3.22 3.59 -0.25
C CYS A 126 -2.37 4.88 -0.28
N VAL A 127 -1.08 4.80 -0.63
CA VAL A 127 -0.16 5.95 -0.55
C VAL A 127 -0.48 7.03 -1.59
N LEU A 128 -0.77 6.62 -2.82
CA LEU A 128 -0.82 7.51 -3.98
C LEU A 128 -2.13 8.31 -4.14
N PRO A 129 -3.34 7.73 -3.94
CA PRO A 129 -4.57 8.45 -4.22
C PRO A 129 -4.94 9.51 -3.18
N GLY A 130 -4.26 9.52 -2.03
CA GLY A 130 -4.49 10.43 -0.90
C GLY A 130 -3.69 11.72 -0.93
N GLN A 131 -3.38 12.27 0.25
CA GLN A 131 -2.50 13.46 0.41
C GLN A 131 -1.15 13.30 -0.28
N GLY A 132 -0.64 12.06 -0.38
CA GLY A 132 0.74 11.81 -0.79
C GLY A 132 1.07 12.22 -2.23
N LEU A 133 0.07 12.25 -3.13
CA LEU A 133 0.32 12.60 -4.52
C LEU A 133 -0.88 13.21 -5.25
N LEU A 134 -1.94 12.43 -5.51
CA LEU A 134 -3.01 12.84 -6.43
C LEU A 134 -3.80 14.06 -5.95
N ARG A 135 -3.86 14.30 -4.64
CA ARG A 135 -4.59 15.45 -4.11
C ARG A 135 -3.83 16.76 -4.21
N GLN A 136 -2.51 16.72 -4.14
CA GLN A 136 -1.69 17.94 -4.05
C GLN A 136 -0.97 18.24 -5.36
N LEU A 137 -0.33 17.23 -5.98
CA LEU A 137 0.61 17.48 -7.06
C LEU A 137 -0.09 17.95 -8.36
N PRO A 138 -1.16 17.29 -8.86
CA PRO A 138 -1.86 17.78 -10.05
C PRO A 138 -2.42 19.19 -9.85
N TYR A 139 -2.96 19.48 -8.67
CA TYR A 139 -3.42 20.83 -8.30
C TYR A 139 -2.29 21.85 -8.30
N ALA A 140 -1.14 21.53 -7.69
CA ALA A 140 0.02 22.41 -7.69
C ALA A 140 0.52 22.70 -9.12
N ILE A 141 0.66 21.66 -9.95
CA ILE A 141 1.08 21.78 -11.35
C ILE A 141 0.08 22.61 -12.18
N GLY A 142 -1.22 22.35 -12.03
CA GLY A 142 -2.28 23.05 -12.78
C GLY A 142 -2.50 24.49 -12.31
N SER A 143 -2.36 24.77 -11.02
CA SER A 143 -2.63 26.09 -10.44
C SER A 143 -1.52 27.11 -10.68
N VAL A 144 -0.24 26.69 -10.77
CA VAL A 144 0.90 27.62 -10.91
C VAL A 144 0.81 28.51 -12.16
N PRO A 145 0.53 28.01 -13.38
CA PRO A 145 0.36 28.86 -14.56
C PRO A 145 -0.69 29.97 -14.36
N ILE A 146 -1.81 29.66 -13.69
CA ILE A 146 -2.88 30.63 -13.40
C ILE A 146 -2.40 31.72 -12.43
N HIS A 147 -1.65 31.37 -11.40
CA HIS A 147 -1.10 32.36 -10.47
C HIS A 147 -0.01 33.22 -11.12
N VAL A 148 0.80 32.63 -11.99
CA VAL A 148 1.88 33.33 -12.71
C VAL A 148 1.31 34.35 -13.69
N ARG A 149 0.28 34.00 -14.47
CA ARG A 149 -0.34 34.95 -15.42
C ARG A 149 -0.94 36.18 -14.75
N GLN A 150 -1.42 36.05 -13.52
CA GLN A 150 -2.06 37.13 -12.77
C GLN A 150 -1.08 38.05 -12.04
N ASN A 151 0.19 37.65 -11.87
CA ASN A 151 1.16 38.38 -11.04
C ASN A 151 2.48 38.60 -11.78
N LYS A 152 2.70 39.86 -12.20
CA LYS A 152 3.91 40.27 -12.93
C LYS A 152 5.21 39.92 -12.19
N LYS A 153 5.29 40.14 -10.87
CA LYS A 153 6.50 39.84 -10.09
C LYS A 153 6.78 38.35 -10.04
N LEU A 154 5.74 37.52 -9.95
CA LEU A 154 5.90 36.06 -10.03
C LEU A 154 6.36 35.66 -11.43
N ALA A 155 5.75 36.19 -12.49
CA ALA A 155 6.15 35.90 -13.86
C ALA A 155 7.63 36.24 -14.14
N GLU A 156 8.11 37.39 -13.65
CA GLU A 156 9.54 37.76 -13.73
C GLU A 156 10.42 36.75 -12.98
N ALA A 157 10.07 36.38 -11.75
CA ALA A 157 10.84 35.39 -10.98
C ALA A 157 10.89 34.00 -11.65
N TYR A 158 9.77 33.54 -12.24
CA TYR A 158 9.73 32.29 -12.99
C TYR A 158 10.53 32.37 -14.30
N ALA A 159 10.50 33.50 -14.99
CA ALA A 159 11.32 33.72 -16.18
C ALA A 159 12.83 33.71 -15.86
N GLU A 160 13.25 34.35 -14.76
CA GLU A 160 14.64 34.38 -14.30
C GLU A 160 15.15 33.00 -13.86
N SER A 161 14.27 32.16 -13.31
CA SER A 161 14.64 30.83 -12.81
C SER A 161 15.07 29.84 -13.90
N GLY A 162 14.75 30.12 -15.18
CA GLY A 162 15.14 29.27 -16.30
C GLY A 162 14.55 27.86 -16.23
N LEU A 163 13.40 27.69 -15.58
CA LEU A 163 12.76 26.40 -15.40
C LEU A 163 12.36 25.79 -16.76
N PRO A 164 12.52 24.46 -16.93
CA PRO A 164 12.11 23.80 -18.16
C PRO A 164 10.58 23.85 -18.32
N ALA A 165 10.13 24.16 -19.53
CA ALA A 165 8.71 24.22 -19.87
C ALA A 165 7.98 22.88 -19.64
N SER A 166 8.71 21.76 -19.60
CA SER A 166 8.14 20.43 -19.33
C SER A 166 7.60 20.25 -17.92
N LEU A 167 7.78 21.21 -16.99
CA LEU A 167 7.27 21.11 -15.62
C LEU A 167 5.78 21.46 -15.48
N PHE A 168 5.22 22.19 -16.45
CA PHE A 168 3.86 22.72 -16.41
C PHE A 168 3.11 22.42 -17.71
N PRO A 169 1.78 22.28 -17.67
CA PRO A 169 0.98 21.94 -18.84
C PRO A 169 0.84 23.11 -19.82
N ASP A 170 0.93 24.35 -19.31
CA ASP A 170 0.84 25.60 -20.08
C ASP A 170 2.13 26.42 -19.95
N THR A 171 2.29 27.40 -20.85
CA THR A 171 3.41 28.34 -20.81
C THR A 171 3.29 29.30 -19.64
N LEU A 172 4.41 29.60 -19.00
CA LEU A 172 4.47 30.57 -17.91
C LEU A 172 4.78 31.96 -18.46
N GLY A 173 3.97 32.95 -18.10
CA GLY A 173 4.21 34.34 -18.45
C GLY A 173 3.11 35.26 -17.92
N TYR A 174 3.42 36.55 -17.75
CA TYR A 174 2.42 37.55 -17.37
C TYR A 174 1.40 37.69 -18.52
N GLU A 175 0.11 37.64 -18.18
CA GLU A 175 -0.99 37.66 -19.17
C GLU A 175 -0.94 36.55 -20.23
N ALA A 176 -0.17 35.48 -20.00
CA ALA A 176 -0.17 34.32 -20.89
C ALA A 176 -1.51 33.57 -20.85
N ASP A 177 -1.86 32.92 -21.97
CA ASP A 177 -3.00 32.03 -22.05
C ASP A 177 -2.69 30.69 -21.37
N THR A 178 -3.58 30.23 -20.47
CA THR A 178 -3.41 28.99 -19.71
C THR A 178 -4.67 28.10 -19.76
N PRO A 179 -5.13 27.70 -20.95
CA PRO A 179 -6.40 27.00 -21.11
C PRO A 179 -6.38 25.61 -20.45
N VAL A 180 -5.26 24.87 -20.49
CA VAL A 180 -5.19 23.51 -19.93
C VAL A 180 -5.29 23.54 -18.42
N SER A 181 -4.57 24.47 -17.79
CA SER A 181 -4.60 24.74 -16.36
C SER A 181 -5.97 25.23 -15.90
N GLU A 182 -6.60 26.13 -16.65
CA GLU A 182 -7.94 26.62 -16.32
C GLU A 182 -8.97 25.50 -16.39
N TYR A 183 -9.00 24.70 -17.46
CA TYR A 183 -9.93 23.57 -17.60
C TYR A 183 -9.76 22.52 -16.50
N PHE A 184 -8.54 22.33 -15.99
CA PHE A 184 -8.28 21.42 -14.89
C PHE A 184 -8.84 21.92 -13.54
N ILE A 185 -8.74 23.23 -13.29
CA ILE A 185 -9.15 23.83 -12.00
C ILE A 185 -10.64 24.11 -11.95
N THR A 186 -11.24 24.53 -13.07
CA THR A 186 -12.66 24.85 -13.15
C THR A 186 -13.44 23.69 -13.74
N GLU A 187 -13.72 23.72 -15.04
CA GLU A 187 -14.49 22.72 -15.75
C GLU A 187 -14.01 22.63 -17.20
N LEU A 188 -14.02 21.42 -17.75
CA LEU A 188 -13.75 21.19 -19.16
C LEU A 188 -15.00 21.59 -19.98
N PRO A 189 -14.87 22.43 -21.03
CA PRO A 189 -16.00 22.83 -21.86
C PRO A 189 -16.76 21.62 -22.45
N PRO A 190 -18.10 21.70 -22.58
CA PRO A 190 -18.89 20.58 -23.10
C PRO A 190 -18.46 20.18 -24.52
N GLY A 191 -18.14 18.89 -24.71
CA GLY A 191 -17.74 18.34 -26.00
C GLY A 191 -16.24 18.41 -26.29
N GLU A 192 -15.44 19.06 -25.44
CA GLU A 192 -13.99 18.98 -25.52
C GLU A 192 -13.44 17.69 -24.90
N SER A 193 -12.32 17.21 -25.43
CA SER A 193 -11.59 16.06 -24.88
C SER A 193 -10.52 16.52 -23.90
N ILE A 194 -10.27 15.74 -22.85
CA ILE A 194 -9.20 16.02 -21.87
C ILE A 194 -7.84 16.13 -22.61
N PRO A 195 -7.08 17.23 -22.43
CA PRO A 195 -5.82 17.49 -23.15
C PRO A 195 -4.64 16.67 -22.57
N TRP A 196 -4.69 15.34 -22.72
CA TRP A 196 -3.68 14.42 -22.17
C TRP A 196 -2.24 14.69 -22.66
N SER A 197 -2.08 15.21 -23.88
CA SER A 197 -0.77 15.51 -24.46
C SER A 197 -0.03 16.61 -23.70
N ALA A 198 -0.74 17.65 -23.25
CA ALA A 198 -0.17 18.75 -22.46
C ALA A 198 0.31 18.28 -21.08
N TRP A 199 -0.38 17.29 -20.50
CA TRP A 199 -0.02 16.73 -19.19
C TRP A 199 1.10 15.69 -19.23
N LEU A 200 1.45 15.16 -20.40
CA LEU A 200 2.44 14.10 -20.52
C LEU A 200 3.83 14.55 -20.06
N ALA A 201 4.27 15.73 -20.52
CA ALA A 201 5.59 16.26 -20.17
C ALA A 201 5.74 16.57 -18.67
N PRO A 202 4.79 17.27 -18.01
CA PRO A 202 4.79 17.46 -16.55
C PRO A 202 4.79 16.15 -15.79
N THR A 203 3.93 15.21 -16.18
CA THR A 203 3.78 13.93 -15.50
C THR A 203 5.05 13.10 -15.57
N ILE A 204 5.75 13.09 -16.72
CA ILE A 204 7.02 12.37 -16.86
C ILE A 204 8.12 13.07 -16.05
N THR A 205 8.22 14.39 -16.13
CA THR A 205 9.28 15.16 -15.46
C THR A 205 9.18 15.02 -13.94
N TRP A 206 7.99 15.26 -13.38
CA TRP A 206 7.74 15.09 -11.95
C TRP A 206 7.73 13.62 -11.54
N GLY A 207 7.21 12.73 -12.38
CA GLY A 207 7.21 11.29 -12.16
C GLY A 207 8.62 10.73 -12.01
N ALA A 208 9.57 11.15 -12.84
CA ALA A 208 10.97 10.75 -12.74
C ALA A 208 11.60 11.17 -11.40
N PHE A 209 11.33 12.42 -10.97
CA PHE A 209 11.76 12.92 -9.68
C PHE A 209 11.17 12.09 -8.52
N LEU A 210 9.88 11.82 -8.55
CA LEU A 210 9.20 11.04 -7.51
C LEU A 210 9.70 9.60 -7.44
N VAL A 211 9.96 8.96 -8.58
CA VAL A 211 10.55 7.62 -8.63
C VAL A 211 11.95 7.64 -8.00
N ALA A 212 12.77 8.65 -8.28
CA ALA A 212 14.08 8.80 -7.65
C ALA A 212 13.96 8.97 -6.12
N CYS A 213 13.04 9.82 -5.65
CA CYS A 213 12.75 9.98 -4.22
C CYS A 213 12.28 8.67 -3.58
N TRP A 214 11.41 7.93 -4.26
CA TRP A 214 10.90 6.65 -3.77
C TRP A 214 12.01 5.60 -3.67
N LEU A 215 12.89 5.50 -4.67
CA LEU A 215 14.06 4.62 -4.64
C LEU A 215 15.03 5.00 -3.52
N MET A 216 15.25 6.30 -3.28
CA MET A 216 16.04 6.78 -2.15
C MET A 216 15.43 6.34 -0.81
N MET A 217 14.12 6.52 -0.62
CA MET A 217 13.42 6.08 0.60
C MET A 217 13.47 4.56 0.79
N MET A 218 13.37 3.78 -0.29
CA MET A 218 13.57 2.33 -0.27
C MET A 218 15.01 1.98 0.13
N GLY A 219 16.00 2.64 -0.44
CA GLY A 219 17.41 2.46 -0.08
C GLY A 219 17.68 2.76 1.40
N LEU A 220 17.13 3.86 1.91
CA LEU A 220 17.22 4.20 3.33
C LEU A 220 16.55 3.14 4.20
N SER A 221 15.38 2.63 3.79
CA SER A 221 14.67 1.56 4.50
C SER A 221 15.51 0.28 4.57
N LEU A 222 16.26 -0.06 3.51
CA LEU A 222 17.16 -1.23 3.50
C LEU A 222 18.35 -1.10 4.45
N ILE A 223 18.79 0.13 4.75
CA ILE A 223 19.89 0.39 5.71
C ILE A 223 19.36 0.43 7.14
N VAL A 224 18.26 1.15 7.36
CA VAL A 224 17.73 1.47 8.69
C VAL A 224 16.91 0.32 9.27
N LEU A 225 16.11 -0.39 8.47
CA LEU A 225 15.23 -1.45 8.97
C LEU A 225 16.02 -2.62 9.61
N PRO A 226 17.14 -3.11 9.03
CA PRO A 226 17.95 -4.13 9.70
C PRO A 226 18.57 -3.64 11.01
N GLN A 227 18.99 -2.37 11.08
CA GLN A 227 19.54 -1.74 12.28
C GLN A 227 18.50 -1.71 13.40
N TRP A 228 17.31 -1.17 13.13
CA TRP A 228 16.21 -1.12 14.08
C TRP A 228 15.77 -2.51 14.54
N ARG A 229 15.69 -3.47 13.62
CA ARG A 229 15.24 -4.83 13.93
C ARG A 229 16.28 -5.62 14.75
N ARG A 230 17.56 -5.61 14.35
CA ARG A 230 18.58 -6.50 14.93
C ARG A 230 19.27 -5.89 16.14
N ASN A 231 19.63 -4.62 16.06
CA ASN A 231 20.48 -3.96 17.07
C ASN A 231 19.65 -3.25 18.13
N GLU A 232 18.60 -2.52 17.71
CA GLU A 232 17.76 -1.75 18.63
C GLU A 232 16.51 -2.51 19.09
N ARG A 233 16.18 -3.63 18.41
CA ARG A 233 15.02 -4.50 18.68
C ARG A 233 13.72 -3.71 18.84
N LEU A 234 13.55 -2.71 17.97
CA LEU A 234 12.38 -1.85 17.99
C LEU A 234 11.11 -2.68 17.71
N PRO A 235 10.05 -2.54 18.53
CA PRO A 235 8.78 -3.21 18.23
C PRO A 235 8.09 -2.55 17.03
N PHE A 236 7.43 -3.35 16.20
CA PHE A 236 6.65 -2.89 15.04
C PHE A 236 5.15 -3.10 15.28
N PRO A 237 4.49 -2.29 16.14
CA PRO A 237 3.11 -2.54 16.57
C PRO A 237 2.12 -2.55 15.40
N LEU A 238 2.33 -1.73 14.38
CA LEU A 238 1.48 -1.72 13.17
C LEU A 238 1.56 -3.05 12.40
N LEU A 239 2.74 -3.68 12.35
CA LEU A 239 2.90 -4.99 11.73
C LEU A 239 2.15 -6.06 12.54
N THR A 240 2.21 -6.01 13.87
CA THR A 240 1.49 -6.93 14.75
C THR A 240 -0.03 -6.89 14.52
N VAL A 241 -0.60 -5.71 14.27
CA VAL A 241 -2.02 -5.57 13.90
C VAL A 241 -2.30 -6.34 12.62
N HIS A 242 -1.55 -6.10 11.55
CA HIS A 242 -1.74 -6.81 10.28
C HIS A 242 -1.53 -8.33 10.42
N GLU A 243 -0.51 -8.76 11.15
CA GLU A 243 -0.23 -10.18 11.41
C GLU A 243 -1.38 -10.87 12.14
N SER A 244 -1.98 -10.22 13.13
CA SER A 244 -3.12 -10.75 13.87
C SER A 244 -4.39 -10.87 13.02
N LEU A 245 -4.55 -9.99 12.02
CA LEU A 245 -5.67 -10.02 11.08
C LEU A 245 -5.52 -11.16 10.07
N ILE A 246 -4.31 -11.43 9.58
CA ILE A 246 -4.07 -12.44 8.53
C ILE A 246 -3.62 -13.79 9.06
N GLU A 247 -3.67 -13.99 10.37
CA GLU A 247 -3.29 -15.23 11.02
C GLU A 247 -4.10 -16.42 10.48
N GLU A 248 -3.43 -17.55 10.26
CA GLU A 248 -4.10 -18.75 9.78
C GLU A 248 -4.95 -19.37 10.89
N PRO A 249 -6.18 -19.83 10.57
CA PRO A 249 -7.03 -20.47 11.56
C PRO A 249 -6.46 -21.83 11.95
N GLU A 250 -6.13 -22.03 13.23
CA GLU A 250 -5.76 -23.34 13.76
C GLU A 250 -6.96 -24.32 13.73
N ARG A 251 -8.17 -23.79 13.98
CA ARG A 251 -9.44 -24.54 13.99
C ARG A 251 -10.58 -23.67 13.46
N GLY A 252 -11.35 -24.20 12.51
CA GLY A 252 -12.50 -23.51 11.92
C GLY A 252 -12.13 -22.60 10.74
N LEU A 253 -12.96 -21.58 10.49
CA LEU A 253 -12.84 -20.71 9.31
C LEU A 253 -12.14 -19.37 9.57
N PHE A 254 -12.12 -18.90 10.82
CA PHE A 254 -11.68 -17.56 11.20
C PHE A 254 -10.43 -17.58 12.07
N ALA A 255 -9.60 -16.54 11.95
CA ALA A 255 -8.43 -16.33 12.80
C ALA A 255 -8.81 -16.22 14.29
N PRO A 256 -7.89 -16.54 15.23
CA PRO A 256 -8.17 -16.52 16.67
C PRO A 256 -8.73 -15.18 17.16
N LEU A 257 -8.23 -14.06 16.62
CA LEU A 257 -8.68 -12.71 16.96
C LEU A 257 -10.20 -12.53 16.82
N PHE A 258 -10.77 -12.97 15.69
CA PHE A 258 -12.19 -12.81 15.38
C PHE A 258 -13.10 -13.77 16.15
N ARG A 259 -12.53 -14.71 16.90
CA ARG A 259 -13.29 -15.59 17.80
C ARG A 259 -13.42 -15.00 19.20
N SER A 260 -12.63 -13.97 19.52
CA SER A 260 -12.65 -13.34 20.83
C SER A 260 -13.86 -12.42 20.98
N TRP A 261 -14.68 -12.65 22.02
CA TRP A 261 -15.82 -11.78 22.33
C TRP A 261 -15.37 -10.37 22.76
N SER A 262 -14.23 -10.26 23.45
CA SER A 262 -13.71 -8.96 23.87
C SER A 262 -13.32 -8.08 22.69
N PHE A 263 -12.79 -8.67 21.61
CA PHE A 263 -12.52 -7.96 20.36
C PHE A 263 -13.79 -7.37 19.78
N TRP A 264 -14.88 -8.16 19.69
CA TRP A 264 -16.14 -7.70 19.14
C TRP A 264 -16.82 -6.65 20.01
N ILE A 265 -16.79 -6.77 21.34
CA ILE A 265 -17.31 -5.72 22.23
C ILE A 265 -16.57 -4.41 21.97
N ALA A 266 -15.24 -4.43 21.90
CA ALA A 266 -14.44 -3.24 21.66
C ALA A 266 -14.68 -2.67 20.26
N ALA A 267 -14.68 -3.51 19.23
CA ALA A 267 -14.90 -3.11 17.85
C ALA A 267 -16.28 -2.48 17.65
N VAL A 268 -17.34 -3.11 18.16
CA VAL A 268 -18.71 -2.57 18.11
C VAL A 268 -18.82 -1.29 18.93
N GLY A 269 -18.22 -1.24 20.12
CA GLY A 269 -18.21 -0.03 20.94
C GLY A 269 -17.59 1.17 20.22
N VAL A 270 -16.39 0.99 19.66
CA VAL A 270 -15.70 2.04 18.88
C VAL A 270 -16.49 2.41 17.62
N LEU A 271 -17.03 1.42 16.90
CA LEU A 271 -17.84 1.66 15.71
C LEU A 271 -19.08 2.49 16.04
N VAL A 272 -19.81 2.14 17.11
CA VAL A 272 -20.99 2.88 17.56
C VAL A 272 -20.62 4.32 17.91
N LEU A 273 -19.51 4.55 18.62
CA LEU A 273 -19.06 5.91 18.95
C LEU A 273 -18.79 6.75 17.69
N HIS A 274 -18.11 6.19 16.70
CA HIS A 274 -17.83 6.91 15.44
C HIS A 274 -19.07 7.10 14.58
N VAL A 275 -19.98 6.11 14.53
CA VAL A 275 -21.25 6.23 13.80
C VAL A 275 -22.13 7.29 14.44
N LEU A 276 -22.23 7.34 15.77
CA LEU A 276 -22.98 8.40 16.47
C LEU A 276 -22.36 9.78 16.23
N SER A 277 -21.02 9.87 16.29
CA SER A 277 -20.31 11.13 15.99
C SER A 277 -20.55 11.60 14.55
N GLY A 278 -20.53 10.68 13.59
CA GLY A 278 -20.85 10.99 12.20
C GLY A 278 -22.32 11.34 11.99
N ALA A 279 -23.24 10.65 12.65
CA ALA A 279 -24.69 10.90 12.55
C ALA A 279 -25.09 12.25 13.16
N GLN A 280 -24.41 12.68 14.24
CA GLN A 280 -24.63 14.00 14.83
C GLN A 280 -24.28 15.14 13.86
N LEU A 281 -23.32 14.93 12.94
CA LEU A 281 -23.01 15.93 11.90
C LEU A 281 -24.23 16.22 11.00
N TYR A 282 -25.05 15.21 10.73
CA TYR A 282 -26.23 15.34 9.89
C TYR A 282 -27.50 15.73 10.68
N ASN A 283 -27.61 15.31 11.94
CA ASN A 283 -28.72 15.68 12.82
C ASN A 283 -28.22 16.04 14.23
N PRO A 284 -27.77 17.29 14.43
CA PRO A 284 -27.17 17.71 15.71
C PRO A 284 -28.13 17.66 16.91
N GLU A 285 -29.43 17.83 16.68
CA GLU A 285 -30.43 17.92 17.75
C GLU A 285 -30.97 16.54 18.18
N GLY A 286 -31.03 15.58 17.26
CA GLY A 286 -31.61 14.26 17.52
C GLY A 286 -30.63 13.18 17.94
N VAL A 287 -29.32 13.35 17.71
CA VAL A 287 -28.32 12.31 17.96
C VAL A 287 -27.34 12.76 19.05
N PRO A 288 -27.30 12.08 20.21
CA PRO A 288 -26.26 12.33 21.20
C PRO A 288 -24.94 11.72 20.71
N ALA A 289 -23.88 12.52 20.59
CA ALA A 289 -22.53 11.99 20.47
C ALA A 289 -21.61 12.47 21.60
N VAL A 290 -20.68 11.59 21.94
CA VAL A 290 -19.63 11.84 22.92
C VAL A 290 -18.58 12.73 22.23
N PRO A 291 -18.19 13.88 22.80
CA PRO A 291 -17.14 14.71 22.21
C PRO A 291 -15.82 13.95 22.19
N LEU A 292 -15.26 13.76 20.99
CA LEU A 292 -14.00 13.04 20.76
C LEU A 292 -12.79 13.97 20.67
N SER A 293 -12.99 15.29 20.61
CA SER A 293 -11.93 16.28 20.54
C SER A 293 -12.23 17.50 21.40
N TRP A 294 -11.18 18.10 21.94
CA TRP A 294 -11.25 19.33 22.73
C TRP A 294 -10.32 20.38 22.13
N ASN A 295 -10.82 21.59 21.93
CA ASN A 295 -10.00 22.71 21.45
C ASN A 295 -9.26 23.36 22.62
N LEU A 296 -8.00 22.93 22.81
CA LEU A 296 -7.12 23.47 23.84
C LEU A 296 -6.53 24.85 23.47
N GLY A 297 -6.68 25.32 22.23
CA GLY A 297 -6.17 26.62 21.79
C GLY A 297 -6.77 27.80 22.56
N ARG A 298 -8.00 27.63 23.05
CA ARG A 298 -8.68 28.61 23.92
C ARG A 298 -8.03 28.79 25.29
N LEU A 299 -7.10 27.91 25.69
CA LEU A 299 -6.33 28.02 26.94
C LEU A 299 -5.03 28.82 26.76
N PHE A 300 -4.65 29.14 25.52
CA PHE A 300 -3.38 29.79 25.17
C PHE A 300 -3.56 31.17 24.51
N THR A 301 -4.75 31.76 24.61
CA THR A 301 -5.09 33.14 24.22
C THR A 301 -5.55 33.91 25.43
#